data_AF-A0A7J2S3V2-F1
#
_entry.id   AF-A0A7J2S3V2-F1
#
_cell.length_a   1.000
_cell.length_b   1.000
_cell.length_c   1.000
_cell.angle_alpha   90.00
_cell.angle_beta   90.00
_cell.angle_gamma   90.00
#
_symmetry.space_group_name_H-M   'P 1'
#
loop_
_entity.id
_entity.type
_entity.pdbx_description
1 polymer ?
#
loop_
_entity_poly.entity_id
_entity_poly.type
_entity_poly.pdbx_seq_one_letter_code
_entity_poly.pdbx_strand_id
1 'polypeptide(L)'
;MKFLCDQMLGTLAKWLRVYGFDTFFANSKLDDADLIEIAKKEKRALITRDKTLSQVARRENLKVYEIKSTDIDEQLNQVLEDIYIDKKQIFSRCLLCNSLISLIDKDRVKN
;
A
#
# COMPACT_ATOMS: atom_id res chain seq x y z
N MET A 1 8.99 -4.35 3.12
CA MET A 1 7.59 -4.82 3.26
C MET A 1 6.81 -4.41 2.03
N LYS A 2 5.77 -5.17 1.64
CA LYS A 2 4.86 -4.80 0.56
C LYS A 2 3.43 -4.71 1.09
N PHE A 3 2.65 -3.80 0.54
CA PHE A 3 1.27 -3.55 0.94
C PHE A 3 0.30 -3.76 -0.23
N LEU A 4 -0.93 -4.12 0.11
CA LEU A 4 -2.10 -4.08 -0.74
C LEU A 4 -3.16 -3.24 -0.03
N CYS A 5 -3.53 -2.11 -0.61
CA CYS A 5 -4.65 -1.29 -0.14
C CYS A 5 -5.90 -1.60 -0.98
N ASP A 6 -7.03 -1.79 -0.31
CA ASP A 6 -8.33 -1.83 -0.98
C ASP A 6 -8.70 -0.46 -1.59
N GLN A 7 -9.85 -0.40 -2.27
CA GLN A 7 -10.32 0.81 -2.95
C GLN A 7 -10.64 1.97 -1.99
N MET A 8 -10.86 1.70 -0.70
CA MET A 8 -11.22 2.71 0.30
C MET A 8 -10.01 3.51 0.81
N LEU A 9 -8.80 3.04 0.52
CA LEU A 9 -7.56 3.53 1.13
C LEU A 9 -6.60 4.16 0.10
N GLY A 10 -7.15 4.80 -0.94
CA GLY A 10 -6.35 5.42 -2.01
C GLY A 10 -5.37 6.49 -1.52
N THR A 11 -5.77 7.34 -0.56
CA THR A 11 -4.88 8.35 0.03
C THR A 11 -3.74 7.70 0.83
N LEU A 12 -4.07 6.68 1.64
CA LEU A 12 -3.08 5.92 2.39
C LEU A 12 -2.09 5.21 1.46
N ALA A 13 -2.57 4.60 0.38
CA ALA A 13 -1.72 3.96 -0.61
C ALA A 13 -0.68 4.93 -1.21
N LYS A 14 -1.08 6.18 -1.49
CA LYS A 14 -0.17 7.24 -1.96
C LYS A 14 0.89 7.57 -0.90
N TRP A 15 0.50 7.74 0.35
CA TRP A 15 1.46 8.04 1.42
C TRP A 15 2.43 6.89 1.68
N LEU A 16 1.98 5.64 1.66
CA LEU A 16 2.87 4.49 1.77
C LEU A 16 3.91 4.46 0.61
N ARG A 17 3.51 4.88 -0.59
CA ARG A 17 4.44 5.06 -1.73
C ARG A 17 5.40 6.24 -1.51
N VAL A 18 4.96 7.35 -0.90
CA VAL A 18 5.85 8.46 -0.48
C VAL A 18 6.92 7.94 0.46
N TYR A 19 6.58 7.09 1.42
CA TYR A 19 7.53 6.45 2.33
C TYR A 19 8.38 5.33 1.68
N GLY A 20 8.21 5.08 0.37
CA GLY A 20 9.03 4.13 -0.40
C GLY A 20 8.53 2.69 -0.38
N PHE A 21 7.39 2.41 0.23
CA PHE A 21 6.83 1.05 0.29
C PHE A 21 6.16 0.66 -1.03
N ASP A 22 6.45 -0.55 -1.49
CA ASP A 22 5.75 -1.18 -2.61
C ASP A 22 4.28 -1.40 -2.23
N THR A 23 3.40 -0.56 -2.74
CA THR A 23 1.99 -0.53 -2.36
C THR A 23 1.11 -0.70 -3.58
N PHE A 24 0.49 -1.87 -3.71
CA PHE A 24 -0.55 -2.13 -4.68
C PHE A 24 -1.84 -1.46 -4.20
N PHE A 25 -2.55 -0.81 -5.11
CA PHE A 25 -3.85 -0.20 -4.83
C PHE A 25 -4.89 -0.88 -5.70
N ALA A 26 -5.91 -1.47 -5.07
CA ALA A 26 -6.98 -2.17 -5.76
C ALA A 26 -7.75 -1.21 -6.66
N ASN A 27 -8.12 -1.69 -7.85
CA ASN A 27 -9.01 -0.99 -8.75
C ASN A 27 -10.42 -1.64 -8.72
N SER A 28 -11.40 -0.98 -9.31
CA SER A 28 -12.82 -1.39 -9.29
C SER A 28 -13.12 -2.70 -10.03
N LYS A 29 -12.15 -3.31 -10.71
CA LYS A 29 -12.32 -4.57 -11.45
C LYS A 29 -11.93 -5.80 -10.65
N LEU A 30 -11.26 -5.63 -9.51
CA LEU A 30 -10.80 -6.72 -8.65
C LEU A 30 -11.80 -6.93 -7.52
N ASP A 31 -12.19 -8.17 -7.31
CA ASP A 31 -13.03 -8.56 -6.17
C ASP A 31 -12.19 -8.98 -4.96
N ASP A 32 -12.85 -9.27 -3.84
CA ASP A 32 -12.19 -9.70 -2.61
C ASP A 32 -11.31 -10.94 -2.81
N ALA A 33 -11.74 -11.90 -3.62
CA ALA A 33 -10.98 -13.12 -3.87
C ALA A 33 -9.69 -12.82 -4.65
N ASP A 34 -9.76 -11.95 -5.65
CA ASP A 34 -8.59 -11.45 -6.38
C ASP A 34 -7.58 -10.78 -5.43
N LEU A 35 -8.07 -9.92 -4.52
CA LEU A 35 -7.21 -9.21 -3.57
C LEU A 35 -6.49 -10.18 -2.63
N ILE A 36 -7.18 -11.21 -2.15
CA ILE A 36 -6.60 -12.27 -1.33
C ILE A 36 -5.52 -13.03 -2.12
N GLU A 37 -5.81 -13.41 -3.37
CA GLU A 37 -4.86 -14.16 -4.19
C GLU A 37 -3.60 -13.34 -4.48
N ILE A 38 -3.74 -12.07 -4.86
CA ILE A 38 -2.62 -11.15 -5.07
C ILE A 38 -1.82 -10.99 -3.78
N ALA A 39 -2.49 -10.77 -2.63
CA ALA A 39 -1.81 -10.60 -1.36
C ALA A 39 -0.99 -11.84 -0.98
N LYS A 40 -1.53 -13.05 -1.20
CA LYS A 40 -0.82 -14.31 -0.97
C LYS A 40 0.37 -14.47 -1.90
N LYS A 41 0.12 -14.40 -3.21
CA LYS A 41 1.12 -14.65 -4.25
C LYS A 41 2.31 -13.71 -4.15
N GLU A 42 2.04 -12.44 -3.87
CA GLU A 42 3.07 -11.40 -3.80
C GLU A 42 3.57 -11.13 -2.38
N LYS A 43 3.06 -11.86 -1.38
CA LYS A 43 3.38 -11.70 0.05
C LYS A 43 3.17 -10.26 0.54
N ARG A 44 2.03 -9.68 0.18
CA ARG A 44 1.63 -8.33 0.59
C ARG A 44 0.83 -8.39 1.88
N ALA A 45 1.08 -7.44 2.78
CA ALA A 45 0.17 -7.18 3.88
C ALA A 45 -1.07 -6.45 3.35
N LEU A 46 -2.25 -6.99 3.62
CA LEU A 46 -3.52 -6.38 3.24
C LEU A 46 -3.84 -5.24 4.21
N ILE A 47 -4.25 -4.10 3.68
CA ILE A 47 -4.75 -2.96 4.42
C ILE A 47 -6.14 -2.68 3.89
N THR A 48 -7.14 -2.74 4.77
CA THR A 48 -8.55 -2.62 4.39
C THR A 48 -9.38 -1.98 5.50
N ARG A 49 -10.43 -1.26 5.11
CA ARG A 49 -11.50 -0.83 6.03
C ARG A 49 -12.73 -1.74 5.98
N ASP A 50 -12.76 -2.70 5.05
CA ASP A 50 -13.82 -3.69 4.96
C ASP A 50 -13.57 -4.82 5.96
N LYS A 51 -14.49 -4.93 6.92
CA LYS A 51 -14.44 -5.91 8.00
C LYS A 51 -14.61 -7.35 7.48
N THR A 52 -15.40 -7.55 6.43
CA THR A 52 -15.62 -8.86 5.81
C THR A 52 -14.33 -9.33 5.13
N LEU A 53 -13.74 -8.48 4.29
CA LEU A 53 -12.47 -8.77 3.63
C LEU A 53 -11.34 -9.02 4.65
N SER A 54 -11.25 -8.21 5.71
CA SER A 54 -10.31 -8.42 6.82
C SER A 54 -10.46 -9.81 7.46
N GLN A 55 -11.70 -10.23 7.74
CA GLN A 55 -11.95 -11.55 8.35
C GLN A 55 -11.57 -12.70 7.42
N VAL A 56 -11.92 -12.60 6.14
CA VAL A 56 -11.54 -13.61 5.12
C VAL A 56 -10.01 -13.69 5.02
N ALA A 57 -9.33 -12.55 4.89
CA ALA A 57 -7.88 -12.50 4.81
C ALA A 57 -7.16 -13.11 6.01
N ARG A 58 -7.70 -12.90 7.23
CA ARG A 58 -7.17 -13.52 8.45
C ARG A 58 -7.33 -15.05 8.45
N ARG A 59 -8.48 -15.57 8.01
CA ARG A 59 -8.69 -17.02 7.86
C ARG A 59 -7.71 -17.65 6.86
N GLU A 60 -7.34 -16.85 5.85
CA GLU A 60 -6.35 -17.21 4.84
C GLU A 60 -4.89 -16.96 5.25
N ASN A 61 -4.63 -16.71 6.55
CA ASN A 61 -3.31 -16.48 7.14
C ASN A 61 -2.51 -15.29 6.54
N LEU A 62 -3.21 -14.29 6.02
CA LEU A 62 -2.56 -13.05 5.56
C LEU A 62 -2.25 -12.12 6.73
N LYS A 63 -1.21 -11.30 6.57
CA LYS A 63 -0.99 -10.13 7.44
C LYS A 63 -2.01 -9.05 7.08
N VAL A 64 -2.84 -8.66 8.05
CA VAL A 64 -3.95 -7.71 7.83
C VAL A 64 -3.88 -6.52 8.79
N TYR A 65 -3.91 -5.33 8.22
CA TYR A 65 -4.15 -4.06 8.91
C TYR A 65 -5.61 -3.66 8.67
N GLU A 66 -6.47 -3.94 9.65
CA GLU A 66 -7.87 -3.51 9.62
C GLU A 66 -7.96 -2.07 10.13
N ILE A 67 -8.17 -1.14 9.21
CA ILE A 67 -8.23 0.28 9.48
C ILE A 67 -9.63 0.66 9.91
N LYS A 68 -9.75 1.40 11.03
CA LYS A 68 -11.04 1.89 11.52
C LYS A 68 -11.25 3.37 11.23
N SER A 69 -10.18 4.16 11.39
CA SER A 69 -10.24 5.61 11.23
C SER A 69 -10.42 6.05 9.78
N THR A 70 -11.06 7.21 9.59
CA THR A 70 -11.06 7.96 8.32
C THR A 70 -9.94 8.99 8.24
N ASP A 71 -9.31 9.32 9.37
CA ASP A 71 -8.23 10.29 9.44
C ASP A 71 -6.92 9.69 8.91
N ILE A 72 -6.22 10.43 8.05
CA ILE A 72 -5.03 9.91 7.37
C ILE A 72 -3.84 9.74 8.31
N ASP A 73 -3.70 10.60 9.31
CA ASP A 73 -2.57 10.54 10.25
C ASP A 73 -2.76 9.34 11.18
N GLU A 74 -3.98 9.10 11.66
CA GLU A 74 -4.32 7.89 12.42
C GLU A 74 -4.10 6.61 11.60
N GLN A 75 -4.48 6.61 10.32
CA GLN A 75 -4.25 5.49 9.41
C GLN A 75 -2.76 5.20 9.22
N LEU A 76 -1.95 6.24 9.01
CA LEU A 76 -0.51 6.10 8.84
C LEU A 76 0.15 5.61 10.10
N ASN A 77 -0.20 6.18 11.25
CA ASN A 77 0.30 5.74 12.55
C ASN A 77 0.00 4.26 12.76
N GLN A 78 -1.25 3.82 12.55
CA GLN A 78 -1.64 2.42 12.72
C GLN A 78 -0.83 1.45 11.84
N VAL A 79 -0.47 1.84 10.62
CA VAL A 79 0.32 0.98 9.72
C VAL A 79 1.80 1.03 10.06
N LEU A 80 2.33 2.21 10.34
CA LEU A 80 3.77 2.50 10.40
C LEU A 80 4.38 2.47 11.81
N GLU A 81 3.58 2.38 12.88
CA GLU A 81 4.02 2.45 14.28
C GLU A 81 5.29 1.62 14.57
N ASP A 82 5.31 0.37 14.14
CA ASP A 82 6.43 -0.57 14.36
C ASP A 82 7.27 -0.83 13.10
N ILE A 83 7.20 0.06 12.10
CA ILE A 83 7.91 -0.11 10.83
C ILE A 83 9.05 0.89 10.74
N TYR A 84 10.27 0.38 10.56
CA TYR A 84 11.41 1.21 10.22
C TYR A 84 11.22 1.88 8.85
N ILE A 85 11.26 3.21 8.84
CA ILE A 85 11.22 4.03 7.62
C ILE A 85 12.64 4.39 7.22
N ASP A 86 13.11 3.84 6.10
CA ASP A 86 14.38 4.26 5.51
C ASP A 86 14.19 5.60 4.78
N LYS A 87 14.79 6.66 5.32
CA LYS A 87 14.76 8.00 4.71
C LYS A 87 15.28 8.02 3.28
N LYS A 88 16.16 7.08 2.89
CA LYS A 88 16.67 6.96 1.51
C LYS A 88 15.63 6.44 0.52
N GLN A 89 14.58 5.78 0.99
CA GLN A 89 13.48 5.27 0.16
C GLN A 89 12.34 6.26 0.01
N ILE A 90 12.37 7.38 0.75
CA ILE A 90 11.33 8.40 0.60
C ILE A 90 11.39 8.97 -0.83
N PHE A 91 10.23 9.06 -1.48
CA PHE A 91 10.07 9.42 -2.89
C PHE A 91 10.79 8.48 -3.89
N SER A 92 11.15 7.26 -3.49
CA SER A 92 11.72 6.26 -4.41
C SER A 92 10.69 5.59 -5.30
N ARG A 93 9.39 5.87 -5.12
CA ARG A 93 8.29 5.26 -5.87
C ARG A 93 7.31 6.27 -6.44
N CYS A 94 6.79 5.97 -7.63
CA CYS A 94 5.73 6.72 -8.27
C CYS A 94 4.42 6.59 -7.49
N LEU A 95 3.82 7.73 -7.15
CA LEU A 95 2.55 7.77 -6.42
C LEU A 95 1.36 7.23 -7.24
N LEU A 96 1.47 7.21 -8.57
CA LEU A 96 0.43 6.74 -9.48
C LEU A 96 0.56 5.25 -9.78
N CYS A 97 1.73 4.82 -10.27
CA CYS A 97 1.93 3.46 -10.77
C CYS A 97 2.81 2.57 -9.87
N ASN A 98 3.32 3.07 -8.73
CA ASN A 98 4.15 2.33 -7.76
C ASN A 98 5.54 1.87 -8.25
N SER A 99 5.89 2.14 -9.51
CA SER A 99 7.22 1.88 -10.07
C SER A 99 8.31 2.66 -9.35
N LEU A 100 9.53 2.10 -9.30
CA LEU A 100 10.69 2.81 -8.77
C LEU A 100 11.00 4.04 -9.62
N ILE A 101 11.33 5.14 -8.96
CA ILE A 101 11.78 6.38 -9.60
C ILE A 101 13.30 6.37 -9.62
N SER A 102 13.88 6.69 -10.77
CA SER A 102 15.30 6.96 -10.92
C SER A 102 15.55 8.46 -10.94
N LEU A 103 16.59 8.90 -10.23
CA LEU A 103 17.11 10.25 -10.38
C LEU A 103 17.76 10.36 -11.75
N ILE A 104 17.29 11.31 -12.54
CA ILE A 104 17.91 11.71 -13.80
C ILE A 104 18.41 13.14 -13.64
N ASP A 105 19.57 13.43 -14.23
CA ASP A 105 20.06 14.80 -14.30
C ASP A 105 19.04 15.68 -15.04
N LYS A 106 18.86 16.91 -14.57
CA LYS A 106 17.92 17.88 -15.17
C LYS A 106 18.19 18.08 -16.66
N ASP A 107 19.46 18.04 -17.07
CA ASP A 107 19.89 18.23 -18.46
C ASP A 107 19.45 17.09 -19.41
N ARG A 108 18.99 15.95 -18.86
CA ARG A 108 18.51 14.80 -19.63
C ARG A 108 16.99 14.76 -19.78
N VAL A 109 16.26 15.67 -19.14
CA VAL A 109 14.80 15.76 -19.25
C VAL A 109 14.46 16.43 -20.58
N LYS A 110 13.80 15.70 -21.48
CA LYS A 110 13.21 16.26 -22.71
C LYS A 110 11.72 16.48 -22.48
N ASN A 111 11.24 17.69 -22.75
CA ASN A 111 9.80 18.02 -22.80
C ASN A 111 9.17 17.52 -24.09
#